data_AF-A0A3B6TKW8-F1
#
_entry.id   AF-A0A3B6TKW8-F1
#
_cell.length_a   1.000
_cell.length_b   1.000
_cell.length_c   1.000
_cell.angle_alpha   90.00
_cell.angle_beta   90.00
_cell.angle_gamma   90.00
#
_symmetry.space_group_name_H-M   'P 1'
#
loop_
_entity.id
_entity.type
_entity.pdbx_description
1 polymer ?
#
loop_
_entity_poly.entity_id
_entity_poly.type
_entity_poly.pdbx_seq_one_letter_code
_entity_poly.pdbx_strand_id
1 'polypeptide(L)'
;MAPACHLSAAAVVVALLLLAGGRGAEAGADTSDCRVAQIAFGECTDYITSFEDGPVLVFPQPRCCKGLRTISDLATTSTREQRRELCECVRSVMVAAGNLNPRHVEMLRYGAGCAFRADFLPSPSSNYSCSRYVFVSTTYSRYISTPSVFKYF
;
A
#
# COMPACT_ATOMS: atom_id res chain seq x y z
N MET A 1 29.64 16.21 -58.73
CA MET A 1 28.24 15.76 -58.52
C MET A 1 27.89 15.88 -57.04
N ALA A 2 26.91 16.73 -56.72
CA ALA A 2 26.04 16.59 -55.54
C ALA A 2 24.68 16.02 -56.05
N PRO A 3 23.70 15.55 -55.23
CA PRO A 3 23.19 16.29 -54.06
C PRO A 3 22.67 15.47 -52.84
N ALA A 4 22.42 16.21 -51.74
CA ALA A 4 21.22 16.16 -50.86
C ALA A 4 20.96 14.92 -49.96
N CYS A 5 20.47 15.00 -48.70
CA CYS A 5 19.93 16.10 -47.89
C CYS A 5 19.67 15.67 -46.40
N HIS A 6 19.45 16.69 -45.55
CA HIS A 6 18.79 16.73 -44.20
C HIS A 6 19.70 16.56 -42.96
N LEU A 7 20.14 17.64 -42.27
CA LEU A 7 19.45 18.48 -41.24
C LEU A 7 18.88 17.68 -40.06
N SER A 8 18.96 18.02 -38.77
CA SER A 8 19.66 19.03 -37.95
C SER A 8 19.24 18.76 -36.49
N ALA A 9 20.05 19.24 -35.55
CA ALA A 9 19.63 19.81 -34.26
C ALA A 9 19.20 18.91 -33.08
N ALA A 10 20.05 19.00 -32.04
CA ALA A 10 19.67 19.34 -30.67
C ALA A 10 18.70 18.43 -29.89
N ALA A 11 19.25 17.69 -28.93
CA ALA A 11 18.57 17.43 -27.66
C ALA A 11 19.58 17.59 -26.52
N VAL A 12 19.93 18.86 -26.32
CA VAL A 12 20.52 19.41 -25.09
C VAL A 12 19.46 19.32 -23.99
N VAL A 13 19.87 18.87 -22.79
CA VAL A 13 19.21 19.10 -21.48
C VAL A 13 17.90 18.34 -21.22
N VAL A 14 18.03 17.15 -20.63
CA VAL A 14 17.10 16.68 -19.57
C VAL A 14 17.90 15.92 -18.49
N ALA A 15 18.93 16.57 -17.94
CA ALA A 15 19.73 16.02 -16.84
C ALA A 15 19.57 16.77 -15.51
N LEU A 16 18.62 17.72 -15.37
CA LEU A 16 18.61 18.67 -14.24
C LEU A 16 17.23 19.09 -13.68
N LEU A 17 16.12 18.40 -13.98
CA LEU A 17 14.77 18.85 -13.57
C LEU A 17 13.96 17.89 -12.68
N LEU A 18 14.58 17.10 -11.80
CA LEU A 18 13.83 16.39 -10.74
C LEU A 18 14.43 16.60 -9.32
N LEU A 19 15.21 17.66 -9.12
CA LEU A 19 15.68 18.10 -7.79
C LEU A 19 14.82 19.23 -7.19
N ALA A 20 13.67 19.56 -7.78
CA ALA A 20 12.81 20.63 -7.30
C ALA A 20 11.34 20.19 -7.28
N GLY A 21 10.98 19.42 -6.24
CA GLY A 21 9.61 19.02 -5.98
C GLY A 21 9.36 18.90 -4.47
N GLY A 22 9.07 20.04 -3.84
CA GLY A 22 8.21 20.09 -2.65
C GLY A 22 8.86 19.80 -1.30
N ARG A 23 9.02 20.87 -0.51
CA ARG A 23 9.13 20.82 0.95
C ARG A 23 7.94 20.06 1.55
N GLY A 24 8.26 19.04 2.34
CA GLY A 24 7.35 18.29 3.20
C GLY A 24 8.12 17.16 3.88
N ALA A 25 9.30 17.46 4.44
CA ALA A 25 9.98 16.55 5.36
C ALA A 25 9.31 16.69 6.73
N GLU A 26 8.06 16.25 6.80
CA GLU A 26 7.26 16.20 8.02
C GLU A 26 7.32 14.79 8.60
N ALA A 27 8.46 14.46 9.24
CA ALA A 27 8.69 13.23 9.99
C ALA A 27 7.89 12.02 9.47
N GLY A 28 8.10 11.75 8.17
CA GLY A 28 7.48 10.66 7.46
C GLY A 28 7.92 9.32 8.04
N ALA A 29 7.18 8.25 7.73
CA ALA A 29 7.58 6.90 8.05
C ALA A 29 9.03 6.77 7.64
N ASP A 30 9.90 6.40 8.59
CA ASP A 30 11.32 6.35 8.29
C ASP A 30 11.50 5.51 7.02
N THR A 31 12.41 5.87 6.14
CA THR A 31 12.68 5.08 4.92
C THR A 31 12.88 3.59 5.23
N SER A 32 13.33 3.28 6.44
CA SER A 32 13.34 1.94 7.04
C SER A 32 11.94 1.30 7.13
N ASP A 33 10.93 1.96 7.68
CA ASP A 33 9.57 1.42 7.86
C ASP A 33 8.88 1.14 6.53
N CYS A 34 9.06 2.04 5.55
CA CYS A 34 8.56 1.81 4.20
C CYS A 34 9.22 0.58 3.55
N ARG A 35 10.53 0.41 3.71
CA ARG A 35 11.26 -0.76 3.21
C ARG A 35 10.82 -2.04 3.92
N VAL A 36 10.64 -1.99 5.25
CA VAL A 36 10.12 -3.11 6.03
C VAL A 36 8.73 -3.50 5.54
N ALA A 37 7.85 -2.53 5.30
CA ALA A 37 6.50 -2.78 4.81
C ALA A 37 6.48 -3.40 3.42
N GLN A 38 7.34 -2.94 2.51
CA GLN A 38 7.47 -3.51 1.17
C GLN A 38 7.92 -4.97 1.21
N ILE A 39 8.95 -5.28 1.99
CA ILE A 39 9.46 -6.65 2.15
C ILE A 39 8.39 -7.53 2.81
N ALA A 40 7.78 -7.04 3.90
CA ALA A 40 6.74 -7.77 4.63
C ALA A 40 5.52 -8.07 3.75
N PHE A 41 5.09 -7.10 2.94
CA PHE A 41 3.96 -7.28 2.01
C PHE A 41 4.32 -8.12 0.80
N GLY A 42 5.60 -8.13 0.39
CA GLY A 42 6.11 -8.98 -0.69
C GLY A 42 5.76 -10.46 -0.51
N GLU A 43 5.70 -10.95 0.73
CA GLU A 43 5.31 -12.34 1.03
C GLU A 43 3.85 -12.67 0.64
N CYS A 44 3.02 -11.65 0.38
CA CYS A 44 1.62 -11.79 -0.01
C CYS A 44 1.39 -11.68 -1.53
N THR A 45 2.41 -11.32 -2.32
CA THR A 45 2.22 -11.01 -3.76
C THR A 45 1.68 -12.20 -4.53
N ASP A 46 2.24 -13.39 -4.29
CA ASP A 46 1.79 -14.64 -4.91
C ASP A 46 0.29 -14.90 -4.69
N TYR A 47 -0.18 -14.73 -3.45
CA TYR A 47 -1.59 -14.89 -3.11
C TYR A 47 -2.48 -13.86 -3.83
N ILE A 48 -2.10 -12.59 -3.82
CA ILE A 48 -2.93 -11.53 -4.44
C ILE A 48 -2.85 -11.51 -5.97
N THR A 49 -1.89 -12.19 -6.60
CA THR A 49 -1.83 -12.36 -8.07
C THR A 49 -2.29 -13.75 -8.53
N SER A 50 -2.67 -14.63 -7.60
CA SER A 50 -3.18 -15.96 -7.92
C SER A 50 -4.60 -15.88 -8.46
N PHE A 51 -4.85 -16.54 -9.59
CA PHE A 51 -6.17 -16.70 -10.20
C PHE A 51 -6.65 -18.15 -10.19
N GLU A 52 -6.00 -19.02 -9.42
CA GLU A 52 -6.38 -20.43 -9.28
C GLU A 52 -7.88 -20.52 -8.92
N ASP A 53 -8.68 -21.04 -9.85
CA ASP A 53 -10.06 -21.53 -9.64
C ASP A 53 -10.00 -22.86 -8.85
N GLY A 54 -9.23 -22.88 -7.76
CA GLY A 54 -9.10 -24.01 -6.85
C GLY A 54 -10.17 -23.97 -5.76
N PRO A 55 -10.41 -25.10 -5.06
CA PRO A 55 -11.49 -25.19 -4.08
C PRO A 55 -11.42 -24.02 -3.10
N VAL A 56 -12.59 -23.48 -2.76
CA VAL A 56 -13.01 -22.31 -1.92
C VAL A 56 -12.10 -21.89 -0.73
N LEU A 57 -11.04 -22.62 -0.41
CA LEU A 57 -10.11 -22.45 0.68
C LEU A 57 -8.66 -22.24 0.19
N VAL A 58 -8.42 -21.23 -0.64
CA VAL A 58 -7.05 -20.74 -0.88
C VAL A 58 -6.69 -19.83 0.29
N PHE A 59 -5.66 -20.21 1.05
CA PHE A 59 -5.15 -19.42 2.17
C PHE A 59 -3.79 -18.80 1.81
N PRO A 60 -3.50 -17.58 2.30
CA PRO A 60 -2.17 -17.01 2.16
C PRO A 60 -1.14 -17.85 2.92
N GLN A 61 0.09 -17.87 2.41
CA GLN A 61 1.23 -18.48 3.08
C GLN A 61 1.38 -17.90 4.50
N PRO A 62 1.81 -18.69 5.51
CA PRO A 62 1.98 -18.19 6.89
C PRO A 62 2.86 -16.94 6.99
N ARG A 63 3.84 -16.81 6.08
CA ARG A 63 4.73 -15.64 6.00
C ARG A 63 4.00 -14.37 5.56
N CYS A 64 3.02 -14.48 4.66
CA CYS A 64 2.14 -13.35 4.31
C CYS A 64 1.38 -12.85 5.55
N CYS A 65 0.75 -13.75 6.32
CA CYS A 65 0.06 -13.35 7.55
C CYS A 65 0.99 -12.69 8.57
N LYS A 66 2.22 -13.19 8.70
CA LYS A 66 3.24 -12.58 9.56
C LYS A 66 3.61 -11.18 9.05
N GLY A 67 3.82 -11.02 7.75
CA GLY A 67 4.14 -9.74 7.13
C GLY A 67 3.03 -8.71 7.32
N LEU A 68 1.77 -9.10 7.09
CA LEU A 68 0.61 -8.25 7.35
C LEU A 68 0.53 -7.82 8.82
N ARG A 69 0.90 -8.69 9.75
CA ARG A 69 0.93 -8.34 11.18
C ARG A 69 2.03 -7.33 11.48
N THR A 70 3.22 -7.48 10.90
CA THR A 70 4.30 -6.50 11.01
C THR A 70 3.86 -5.12 10.50
N ILE A 71 3.20 -5.06 9.35
CA ILE A 71 2.70 -3.78 8.80
C ILE A 71 1.62 -3.19 9.70
N SER A 72 0.73 -4.02 10.25
CA SER A 72 -0.28 -3.57 11.20
C SER A 72 0.32 -3.00 12.49
N ASP A 73 1.42 -3.56 12.97
CA ASP A 73 2.13 -3.10 14.17
C ASP A 73 2.79 -1.73 13.93
N LEU A 74 3.49 -1.60 12.79
CA LEU A 74 4.03 -0.32 12.31
C LEU A 74 2.90 0.72 12.22
N ALA A 75 1.80 0.40 11.54
CA ALA A 75 0.65 1.31 11.41
C ALA A 75 0.03 1.72 12.76
N THR A 76 0.08 0.86 13.78
CA THR A 76 -0.51 1.16 15.09
C THR A 76 0.31 2.18 15.88
N THR A 77 1.63 2.16 15.71
CA THR A 77 2.55 3.08 16.38
C THR A 77 2.82 4.36 15.57
N SER A 78 2.48 4.35 14.27
CA SER A 78 2.64 5.48 13.36
C SER A 78 1.59 6.60 13.51
N THR A 79 2.01 7.82 13.18
CA THR A 79 1.10 8.98 13.03
C THR A 79 0.14 8.82 11.85
N ARG A 80 -0.80 9.74 11.64
CA ARG A 80 -1.72 9.69 10.49
C ARG A 80 -0.95 9.80 9.16
N GLU A 81 0.04 10.68 9.11
CA GLU A 81 0.86 10.98 7.95
C GLU A 81 1.75 9.77 7.61
N GLN A 82 2.44 9.23 8.61
CA GLN A 82 3.27 8.02 8.47
C GLN A 82 2.47 6.82 7.99
N ARG A 83 1.23 6.66 8.46
CA ARG A 83 0.34 5.60 7.98
C ARG A 83 -0.06 5.76 6.50
N ARG A 84 -0.20 6.99 6.02
CA ARG A 84 -0.48 7.26 4.59
C ARG A 84 0.73 6.87 3.75
N GLU A 85 1.93 7.20 4.20
CA GLU A 85 3.16 6.79 3.51
C GLU A 85 3.31 5.27 3.54
N LEU A 86 3.09 4.62 4.68
CA LEU A 86 3.07 3.16 4.80
C LEU A 86 2.08 2.52 3.81
N CYS A 87 0.90 3.13 3.65
CA CYS A 87 -0.07 2.72 2.64
C CYS A 87 0.46 2.89 1.21
N GLU A 88 1.11 4.00 0.87
CA GLU A 88 1.73 4.19 -0.45
C GLU A 88 2.87 3.19 -0.69
N CYS A 89 3.63 2.84 0.34
CA CYS A 89 4.66 1.80 0.26
C CYS A 89 4.05 0.43 -0.08
N VAL A 90 2.99 0.01 0.60
CA VAL A 90 2.26 -1.23 0.28
C VAL A 90 1.65 -1.16 -1.13
N ARG A 91 1.04 -0.02 -1.49
CA ARG A 91 0.46 0.20 -2.82
C ARG A 91 1.51 0.07 -3.91
N SER A 92 2.72 0.57 -3.71
CA SER A 92 3.80 0.47 -4.70
C SER A 92 4.12 -1.00 -5.03
N VAL A 93 4.10 -1.89 -4.04
CA VAL A 93 4.28 -3.33 -4.25
C VAL A 93 3.10 -3.92 -5.01
N MET A 94 1.87 -3.53 -4.67
CA MET A 94 0.66 -3.98 -5.39
C MET A 94 0.68 -3.55 -6.87
N VAL A 95 1.10 -2.32 -7.15
CA VAL A 95 1.26 -1.81 -8.52
C VAL A 95 2.37 -2.57 -9.25
N ALA A 96 3.50 -2.83 -8.59
CA ALA A 96 4.62 -3.58 -9.16
C ALA A 96 4.26 -5.06 -9.44
N ALA A 97 3.42 -5.66 -8.60
CA ALA A 97 2.89 -7.02 -8.80
C ALA A 97 1.97 -7.11 -10.03
N GLY A 98 1.34 -6.00 -10.43
CA GLY A 98 0.60 -5.88 -11.68
C GLY A 98 -0.79 -6.51 -11.62
N ASN A 99 -0.96 -7.71 -12.18
CA ASN A 99 -2.28 -8.33 -12.36
C ASN A 99 -2.85 -8.85 -11.02
N LEU A 100 -3.45 -7.95 -10.24
CA LEU A 100 -4.05 -8.27 -8.95
C LEU A 100 -5.39 -8.99 -9.13
N ASN A 101 -5.60 -10.07 -8.37
CA ASN A 101 -6.89 -10.66 -8.13
C ASN A 101 -7.64 -9.84 -7.05
N PRO A 102 -8.68 -9.06 -7.43
CA PRO A 102 -9.36 -8.17 -6.49
C PRO A 102 -10.09 -8.94 -5.38
N ARG A 103 -10.53 -10.19 -5.62
CA ARG A 103 -11.14 -11.00 -4.58
C ARG A 103 -10.13 -11.38 -3.51
N HIS A 104 -8.92 -11.78 -3.91
CA HIS A 104 -7.89 -12.18 -2.95
C HIS A 104 -7.40 -11.00 -2.12
N VAL A 105 -7.20 -9.83 -2.74
CA VAL A 105 -6.88 -8.59 -1.99
C VAL A 105 -7.97 -8.28 -0.95
N GLU A 106 -9.25 -8.38 -1.33
CA GLU A 106 -10.36 -8.15 -0.41
C GLU A 106 -10.44 -9.21 0.70
N MET A 107 -10.19 -10.49 0.38
CA MET A 107 -10.13 -11.54 1.39
C MET A 107 -9.00 -11.29 2.40
N LEU A 108 -7.81 -10.85 1.95
CA LEU A 108 -6.71 -10.47 2.86
C LEU A 108 -7.13 -9.34 3.80
N ARG A 109 -7.85 -8.34 3.29
CA ARG A 109 -8.39 -7.23 4.10
C ARG A 109 -9.29 -7.75 5.22
N TYR A 110 -10.15 -8.72 4.91
CA TYR A 110 -11.01 -9.37 5.91
C TYR A 110 -10.33 -10.47 6.73
N GLY A 111 -9.06 -10.74 6.44
CA GLY A 111 -8.18 -11.56 7.24
C GLY A 111 -7.77 -12.87 6.63
N ALA A 112 -8.46 -13.40 5.60
CA ALA A 112 -8.10 -14.64 4.87
C ALA A 112 -7.42 -15.75 5.72
N GLY A 113 -7.91 -16.03 6.93
CA GLY A 113 -7.29 -17.03 7.83
C GLY A 113 -6.10 -16.55 8.70
N CYS A 114 -5.60 -15.33 8.53
CA CYS A 114 -4.56 -14.69 9.35
C CYS A 114 -5.00 -14.26 10.77
N ALA A 115 -6.27 -14.49 11.13
CA ALA A 115 -6.88 -14.20 12.44
C ALA A 115 -6.97 -12.72 12.85
N PHE A 116 -6.74 -11.77 11.94
CA PHE A 116 -7.00 -10.33 12.14
C PHE A 116 -7.37 -9.68 10.81
N ARG A 117 -8.02 -8.51 10.87
CA ARG A 117 -8.34 -7.71 9.68
C ARG A 117 -7.17 -6.81 9.32
N ALA A 118 -6.78 -6.83 8.05
CA ALA A 118 -5.75 -5.95 7.50
C ALA A 118 -6.42 -4.73 6.84
N ASP A 119 -7.13 -3.91 7.63
CA ASP A 119 -7.89 -2.74 7.14
C ASP A 119 -6.97 -1.68 6.49
N PHE A 120 -5.67 -1.77 6.77
CA PHE A 120 -4.64 -0.95 6.17
C PHE A 120 -4.35 -1.27 4.69
N LEU A 121 -4.86 -2.38 4.15
CA LEU A 121 -4.57 -2.74 2.77
C LEU A 121 -5.25 -1.77 1.80
N PRO A 122 -4.49 -1.21 0.83
CA PRO A 122 -5.08 -0.48 -0.27
C PRO A 122 -6.16 -1.30 -0.98
N SER A 123 -7.16 -0.64 -1.53
CA SER A 123 -8.11 -1.30 -2.43
C SER A 123 -7.35 -1.85 -3.64
N PRO A 124 -7.78 -2.98 -4.24
CA PRO A 124 -7.15 -3.54 -5.45
C PRO A 124 -7.19 -2.62 -6.67
N SER A 125 -7.94 -1.51 -6.63
CA SER A 125 -7.96 -0.52 -7.71
C SER A 125 -6.62 0.20 -7.82
N SER A 126 -6.05 0.24 -9.03
CA SER A 126 -4.83 1.01 -9.34
C SER A 126 -4.97 2.51 -9.03
N ASN A 127 -6.20 3.02 -9.03
CA ASN A 127 -6.54 4.42 -8.71
C ASN A 127 -6.85 4.65 -7.23
N TYR A 128 -6.63 3.67 -6.34
CA TYR A 128 -6.81 3.87 -4.91
C TYR A 128 -5.85 4.95 -4.40
N SER A 129 -6.36 5.85 -3.56
CA SER A 129 -5.56 6.93 -2.96
C SER A 129 -5.41 6.71 -1.46
N CYS A 130 -4.18 6.63 -0.98
CA CYS A 130 -3.89 6.55 0.45
C CYS A 130 -4.21 7.85 1.20
N SER A 131 -4.51 8.95 0.52
CA SER A 131 -4.94 10.20 1.18
C SER A 131 -6.25 10.03 1.98
N ARG A 132 -7.11 9.10 1.56
CA ARG A 132 -8.37 8.73 2.24
C ARG A 132 -8.20 7.61 3.27
N TYR A 133 -6.98 7.16 3.49
CA TYR A 133 -6.68 6.11 4.45
C TYR A 133 -7.02 6.55 5.89
N VAL A 134 -7.82 5.74 6.57
CA VAL A 134 -8.15 5.87 7.99
C VAL A 134 -7.83 4.53 8.63
N PHE A 135 -6.71 4.43 9.36
CA PHE A 135 -6.46 3.23 10.15
C PHE A 135 -7.40 3.20 11.34
N VAL A 136 -8.42 2.35 11.25
CA VAL A 136 -9.24 2.05 12.41
C VAL A 136 -8.58 0.89 13.13
N SER A 137 -7.71 1.20 14.10
CA SER A 137 -7.24 0.18 15.04
C SER A 137 -8.48 -0.46 15.66
N THR A 138 -8.61 -1.78 15.59
CA THR A 138 -9.73 -2.51 16.23
C THR A 138 -9.78 -2.28 17.74
N THR A 139 -8.66 -1.85 18.35
CA THR A 139 -8.61 -1.35 19.74
C THR A 139 -9.38 -0.04 19.91
N TYR A 140 -9.25 0.90 18.96
CA TYR A 140 -10.04 2.14 18.91
C TYR A 140 -11.51 1.88 18.56
N SER A 141 -11.78 0.85 17.76
CA SER A 141 -13.15 0.44 17.43
C SER A 141 -13.91 -0.07 18.67
N ARG A 142 -13.25 -0.71 19.65
CA ARG A 142 -13.89 -1.00 20.95
C ARG A 142 -14.18 0.25 21.78
N TYR A 143 -13.40 1.31 21.59
CA TYR A 143 -13.61 2.60 22.27
C TYR A 143 -14.77 3.40 21.65
N ILE A 144 -15.03 3.25 20.34
CA ILE A 144 -16.22 3.81 19.69
C ILE A 144 -17.45 2.91 19.87
N SER A 145 -17.27 1.59 20.03
CA SER A 145 -18.36 0.66 20.31
C SER A 145 -18.80 0.59 21.78
N THR A 146 -18.17 1.32 22.70
CA THR A 146 -18.94 1.75 23.88
C THR A 146 -19.97 2.75 23.39
N PRO A 147 -21.28 2.56 23.63
CA PRO A 147 -22.28 3.57 23.28
C PRO A 147 -21.96 4.85 24.05
N SER A 148 -21.18 5.74 23.44
CA SER A 148 -21.07 7.12 23.86
C SER A 148 -22.47 7.68 23.69
N VAL A 149 -23.18 7.75 24.81
CA VAL A 149 -24.43 8.45 25.00
C VAL A 149 -24.37 9.74 24.19
N PHE A 150 -25.07 9.75 23.05
CA PHE A 150 -25.39 10.95 22.30
C PHE A 150 -26.36 11.74 23.19
N LYS A 151 -25.81 12.48 24.15
CA LYS A 151 -26.58 13.45 24.92
C LYS A 151 -26.70 14.68 24.03
N TYR A 152 -27.85 14.76 23.38
CA TYR A 152 -28.40 15.99 22.84
C TYR A 152 -28.30 17.09 23.90
N PHE A 153 -27.65 18.20 23.55
CA PHE A 153 -27.85 19.52 24.13
C PHE A 153 -28.02 20.49 22.97
#